data_AF-A0A948R5Y1-F1
#
_entry.id   AF-A0A948R5Y1-F1
#
_cell.length_a   1.000
_cell.length_b   1.000
_cell.length_c   1.000
_cell.angle_alpha   90.00
_cell.angle_beta   90.00
_cell.angle_gamma   90.00
#
_symmetry.space_group_name_H-M   'P 1'
#
loop_
_entity.id
_entity.type
_entity.pdbx_description
1 polymer ?
#
loop_
_entity_poly.entity_id
_entity_poly.type
_entity_poly.pdbx_seq_one_letter_code
_entity_poly.pdbx_strand_id
1 'polypeptide(L)'
;MNRLLTACLAFAISTAAAIADPKSEHRDDQADFVHEAPAAPSEAWLLAAGGRIYDKWWEALDREAPVATHPSYPAEGKKSGADTWRCKECHGWDYRGKDGRYGGGSHYTGIKGIDGAKGRDAADIAQLLRGKLHGYTAEMLLDDELQRIAAFVSRGQDPTHQFVDPKTAKVRGDAVSGKAIFQTVCAACHGFDGRLLNFGTVEEPIYVGTDASALPDEILHKIRNSHPGAAMINMRAFAIEDAVNVLAYAQTLPKK
;
A
#
# COMPACT_ATOMS: atom_id res chain seq x y z
N MET A 1 -72.46 -0.18 16.02
CA MET A 1 -71.53 -0.37 14.88
C MET A 1 -70.49 0.73 14.92
N ASN A 2 -69.25 0.39 15.31
CA ASN A 2 -67.99 0.88 14.74
C ASN A 2 -66.83 0.45 15.65
N ARG A 3 -66.14 -0.63 15.23
CA ARG A 3 -64.88 -1.07 15.82
C ARG A 3 -63.76 -0.25 15.19
N LEU A 4 -63.03 0.52 15.98
CA LEU A 4 -61.73 1.06 15.57
C LEU A 4 -60.71 -0.09 15.56
N LEU A 5 -60.17 -0.39 14.38
CA LEU A 5 -59.05 -1.28 14.18
C LEU A 5 -57.75 -0.50 14.42
N THR A 6 -57.03 -0.83 15.48
CA THR A 6 -55.66 -0.36 15.72
C THR A 6 -54.72 -1.18 14.84
N ALA A 7 -54.15 -0.58 13.82
CA ALA A 7 -53.14 -1.21 12.98
C ALA A 7 -51.76 -1.10 13.65
N CYS A 8 -51.25 -2.21 14.17
CA CYS A 8 -49.84 -2.32 14.57
C CYS A 8 -48.97 -2.39 13.31
N LEU A 9 -48.20 -1.33 13.03
CA LEU A 9 -47.09 -1.39 12.07
C LEU A 9 -45.95 -2.21 12.69
N ALA A 10 -45.75 -3.43 12.19
CA ALA A 10 -44.54 -4.20 12.47
C ALA A 10 -43.40 -3.66 11.58
N PHE A 11 -42.42 -2.98 12.17
CA PHE A 11 -41.16 -2.70 11.49
C PHE A 11 -40.35 -3.99 11.40
N ALA A 12 -40.29 -4.59 10.21
CA ALA A 12 -39.34 -5.64 9.91
C ALA A 12 -37.95 -5.00 9.75
N ILE A 13 -37.10 -5.17 10.77
CA ILE A 13 -35.68 -4.85 10.67
C ILE A 13 -35.05 -5.95 9.80
N SER A 14 -34.84 -5.64 8.52
CA SER A 14 -34.06 -6.48 7.63
C SER A 14 -32.57 -6.26 7.95
N THR A 15 -31.99 -7.10 8.80
CA THR A 15 -30.53 -7.20 8.91
C THR A 15 -30.01 -8.06 7.78
N ALA A 16 -29.94 -7.49 6.58
CA ALA A 16 -29.04 -8.02 5.57
C ALA A 16 -27.62 -7.62 5.99
N ALA A 17 -26.96 -8.47 6.78
CA ALA A 17 -25.53 -8.38 6.95
C ALA A 17 -24.93 -8.61 5.56
N ALA A 18 -24.31 -7.58 4.98
CA ALA A 18 -23.52 -7.72 3.77
C ALA A 18 -22.42 -8.75 4.07
N ILE A 19 -22.51 -9.91 3.42
CA ILE A 19 -21.48 -10.93 3.49
C ILE A 19 -20.33 -10.37 2.64
N ALA A 20 -19.30 -9.84 3.29
CA ALA A 20 -18.09 -9.41 2.62
C ALA A 20 -17.53 -10.59 1.79
N ASP A 21 -17.18 -10.32 0.53
CA ASP A 21 -16.47 -11.30 -0.30
C ASP A 21 -15.16 -11.67 0.41
N PRO A 22 -14.89 -12.95 0.71
CA PRO A 22 -13.66 -13.39 1.36
C PRO A 22 -12.38 -13.06 0.56
N LYS A 23 -12.49 -12.60 -0.69
CA LYS A 23 -11.38 -12.09 -1.50
C LYS A 23 -11.17 -10.59 -1.42
N SER A 24 -12.15 -9.82 -0.94
CA SER A 24 -12.03 -8.37 -0.84
C SER A 24 -11.34 -7.99 0.48
N GLU A 25 -10.23 -7.28 0.40
CA GLU A 25 -9.54 -6.73 1.57
C GLU A 25 -10.25 -5.51 2.19
N HIS A 26 -11.44 -5.16 1.68
CA HIS A 26 -12.28 -4.09 2.16
C HIS A 26 -13.77 -4.45 2.04
N ARG A 27 -14.62 -3.76 2.81
CA ARG A 27 -16.07 -3.87 2.69
C ARG A 27 -16.60 -2.94 1.59
N ASP A 28 -17.76 -3.24 1.03
CA ASP A 28 -18.41 -2.43 -0.01
C ASP A 28 -18.56 -0.95 0.37
N ASP A 29 -18.85 -0.65 1.64
CA ASP A 29 -18.97 0.72 2.16
C ASP A 29 -17.64 1.50 2.21
N GLN A 30 -16.52 0.82 1.93
CA GLN A 30 -15.18 1.38 1.94
C GLN A 30 -14.61 1.54 0.52
N ALA A 31 -15.29 1.07 -0.52
CA ALA A 31 -14.80 1.09 -1.91
C ALA A 31 -14.37 2.51 -2.34
N ASP A 32 -15.16 3.53 -2.01
CA ASP A 32 -14.84 4.94 -2.30
C ASP A 32 -13.52 5.38 -1.66
N PHE A 33 -13.21 4.94 -0.44
CA PHE A 33 -11.94 5.26 0.20
C PHE A 33 -10.76 4.52 -0.45
N VAL A 34 -11.01 3.32 -0.97
CA VAL A 34 -9.96 2.44 -1.49
C VAL A 34 -9.58 2.80 -2.92
N HIS A 35 -10.56 3.05 -3.78
CA HIS A 35 -10.40 3.13 -5.23
C HIS A 35 -10.69 4.51 -5.83
N GLU A 36 -11.52 5.34 -5.19
CA GLU A 36 -11.92 6.63 -5.74
C GLU A 36 -10.97 7.78 -5.38
N ALA A 37 -11.21 8.93 -6.02
CA ALA A 37 -10.51 10.19 -5.75
C ALA A 37 -11.43 11.24 -5.12
N PRO A 38 -10.97 12.02 -4.13
CA PRO A 38 -11.72 13.16 -3.62
C PRO A 38 -11.85 14.23 -4.71
N ALA A 39 -12.97 14.96 -4.72
CA ALA A 39 -13.23 16.01 -5.70
C ALA A 39 -12.16 17.12 -5.72
N ALA A 40 -11.53 17.39 -4.57
CA ALA A 40 -10.43 18.33 -4.42
C ALA A 40 -9.26 17.65 -3.69
N PRO A 41 -8.36 16.94 -4.41
CA PRO A 41 -7.28 16.20 -3.79
C PRO A 41 -6.24 17.14 -3.16
N SER A 42 -5.87 16.85 -1.91
CA SER A 42 -4.71 17.47 -1.28
C SER A 42 -3.41 16.87 -1.81
N GLU A 43 -2.29 17.57 -1.66
CA GLU A 43 -0.97 17.03 -2.01
C GLU A 43 -0.67 15.73 -1.24
N ALA A 44 -1.00 15.67 0.06
CA ALA A 44 -0.80 14.46 0.85
C ALA A 44 -1.60 13.28 0.30
N TRP A 45 -2.86 13.49 -0.09
CA TRP A 45 -3.66 12.44 -0.73
C TRP A 45 -3.06 12.03 -2.08
N LEU A 46 -2.68 12.99 -2.92
CA LEU A 46 -2.08 12.75 -4.24
C LEU A 46 -0.85 11.84 -4.14
N LEU A 47 0.06 12.15 -3.22
CA LEU A 47 1.28 11.38 -3.00
C LEU A 47 1.00 9.99 -2.41
N ALA A 48 0.04 9.88 -1.48
CA ALA A 48 -0.36 8.59 -0.91
C ALA A 48 -0.98 7.68 -1.98
N ALA A 49 -1.90 8.21 -2.79
CA ALA A 49 -2.51 7.48 -3.90
C ALA A 49 -1.45 7.02 -4.91
N GLY A 50 -0.53 7.90 -5.30
CA GLY A 50 0.58 7.54 -6.19
C GLY A 50 1.48 6.44 -5.62
N GLY A 51 1.77 6.46 -4.32
CA GLY A 51 2.52 5.41 -3.64
C GLY A 51 1.77 4.07 -3.62
N ARG A 52 0.45 4.09 -3.34
CA ARG A 52 -0.38 2.89 -3.37
C ARG A 52 -0.38 2.24 -4.76
N ILE A 53 -0.51 3.04 -5.80
CA ILE A 53 -0.46 2.58 -7.19
C ILE A 53 0.94 2.04 -7.54
N TYR A 54 2.01 2.69 -7.06
CA TYR A 54 3.40 2.23 -7.22
C TYR A 54 3.63 0.82 -6.63
N ASP A 55 2.99 0.48 -5.51
CA ASP A 55 3.09 -0.84 -4.90
C ASP A 55 2.39 -1.91 -5.77
N LYS A 56 1.10 -1.73 -6.04
CA LYS A 56 0.30 -2.67 -6.83
C LYS A 56 -0.91 -2.00 -7.46
N TRP A 57 -0.73 -1.51 -8.70
CA TRP A 57 -1.70 -0.62 -9.34
C TRP A 57 -3.07 -1.25 -9.58
N TRP A 58 -3.15 -2.54 -9.88
CA TRP A 58 -4.44 -3.16 -10.22
C TRP A 58 -5.33 -3.33 -8.99
N GLU A 59 -4.77 -3.65 -7.82
CA GLU A 59 -5.53 -3.63 -6.56
C GLU A 59 -5.81 -2.21 -6.08
N ALA A 60 -4.91 -1.24 -6.34
CA ALA A 60 -5.16 0.15 -5.99
C ALA A 60 -6.32 0.78 -6.78
N LEU A 61 -6.54 0.32 -8.02
CA LEU A 61 -7.45 0.95 -9.00
C LEU A 61 -8.64 0.06 -9.39
N ASP A 62 -8.86 -1.05 -8.68
CA ASP A 62 -9.91 -2.05 -8.96
C ASP A 62 -9.89 -2.55 -10.40
N ARG A 63 -8.76 -3.13 -10.82
CA ARG A 63 -8.53 -3.65 -12.16
C ARG A 63 -8.08 -5.10 -12.16
N GLU A 64 -8.29 -5.72 -13.32
CA GLU A 64 -7.72 -7.03 -13.62
C GLU A 64 -6.20 -6.98 -13.64
N ALA A 65 -5.58 -7.96 -12.99
CA ALA A 65 -4.13 -8.09 -12.96
C ALA A 65 -3.57 -8.47 -14.34
N PRO A 66 -2.40 -7.93 -14.75
CA PRO A 66 -1.74 -8.38 -15.97
C PRO A 66 -1.37 -9.86 -15.91
N VAL A 67 -1.64 -10.59 -16.99
CA VAL A 67 -1.32 -12.03 -17.05
C VAL A 67 0.10 -12.27 -17.55
N ALA A 68 0.54 -11.53 -18.58
CA ALA A 68 1.84 -11.72 -19.18
C ALA A 68 2.97 -11.16 -18.31
N THR A 69 4.18 -11.71 -18.42
CA THR A 69 5.38 -11.09 -17.86
C THR A 69 5.65 -9.76 -18.56
N HIS A 70 6.02 -8.74 -17.79
CA HIS A 70 6.35 -7.41 -18.30
C HIS A 70 7.51 -7.51 -19.32
N PRO A 71 7.40 -6.95 -20.54
CA PRO A 71 8.39 -7.15 -21.61
C PRO A 71 9.82 -6.69 -21.26
N SER A 72 9.95 -5.68 -20.41
CA SER A 72 11.25 -5.19 -19.92
C SER A 72 11.73 -5.85 -18.63
N TYR A 73 11.01 -6.86 -18.12
CA TYR A 73 11.46 -7.59 -16.94
C TYR A 73 12.72 -8.40 -17.29
N PRO A 74 13.82 -8.26 -16.52
CA PRO A 74 15.12 -8.78 -16.91
C PRO A 74 15.18 -10.29 -16.75
N ALA A 75 15.97 -10.96 -17.61
CA ALA A 75 16.11 -12.41 -17.61
C ALA A 75 16.73 -12.99 -16.32
N GLU A 76 17.50 -12.19 -15.58
CA GLU A 76 18.05 -12.57 -14.27
C GLU A 76 17.03 -12.46 -13.12
N GLY A 77 15.90 -11.77 -13.36
CA GLY A 77 14.81 -11.64 -12.40
C GLY A 77 14.05 -12.94 -12.22
N LYS A 78 13.58 -13.19 -10.99
CA LYS A 78 12.96 -14.48 -10.61
C LYS A 78 11.43 -14.47 -10.51
N LYS A 79 10.79 -13.40 -10.99
CA LYS A 79 9.33 -13.24 -11.00
C LYS A 79 8.79 -13.39 -12.41
N SER A 80 7.48 -13.58 -12.50
CA SER A 80 6.74 -13.72 -13.76
C SER A 80 5.31 -13.18 -13.58
N GLY A 81 4.61 -12.99 -14.70
CA GLY A 81 3.21 -12.53 -14.70
C GLY A 81 3.01 -11.18 -14.01
N ALA A 82 1.86 -11.01 -13.34
CA ALA A 82 1.44 -9.75 -12.72
C ALA A 82 2.48 -9.09 -11.82
N ASP A 83 3.23 -9.87 -11.03
CA ASP A 83 4.24 -9.33 -10.11
C ASP A 83 5.30 -8.47 -10.81
N THR A 84 5.61 -8.79 -12.07
CA THR A 84 6.60 -8.05 -12.88
C THR A 84 6.10 -6.70 -13.38
N TRP A 85 4.81 -6.39 -13.20
CA TRP A 85 4.19 -5.10 -13.54
C TRP A 85 4.04 -4.16 -12.35
N ARG A 86 4.56 -4.53 -11.18
CA ARG A 86 4.57 -3.65 -10.00
C ARG A 86 5.78 -2.75 -10.09
N CYS A 87 5.61 -1.43 -9.93
CA CYS A 87 6.75 -0.49 -9.98
C CYS A 87 7.80 -0.85 -8.91
N LYS A 88 7.32 -1.21 -7.71
CA LYS A 88 8.18 -1.68 -6.62
C LYS A 88 9.00 -2.91 -7.01
N GLU A 89 8.57 -3.78 -7.93
CA GLU A 89 9.29 -5.03 -8.22
C GLU A 89 10.64 -4.76 -8.87
N CYS A 90 10.72 -3.71 -9.69
CA CYS A 90 11.98 -3.27 -10.30
C CYS A 90 12.71 -2.26 -9.42
N HIS A 91 11.98 -1.39 -8.71
CA HIS A 91 12.55 -0.20 -8.05
C HIS A 91 12.61 -0.27 -6.53
N GLY A 92 12.08 -1.32 -5.90
CA GLY A 92 12.07 -1.56 -4.46
C GLY A 92 11.06 -0.70 -3.69
N TRP A 93 10.63 -1.17 -2.51
CA TRP A 93 9.84 -0.35 -1.58
C TRP A 93 10.69 0.73 -0.87
N ASP A 94 12.01 0.55 -0.85
CA ASP A 94 12.97 1.56 -0.41
C ASP A 94 13.35 2.55 -1.53
N TYR A 95 12.78 2.38 -2.72
CA TYR A 95 12.97 3.21 -3.93
C TYR A 95 14.38 3.16 -4.52
N ARG A 96 15.22 2.19 -4.12
CA ARG A 96 16.63 2.11 -4.49
C ARG A 96 16.96 0.96 -5.43
N GLY A 97 15.99 0.08 -5.73
CA GLY A 97 16.17 -1.07 -6.62
C GLY A 97 17.42 -1.89 -6.24
N LYS A 98 18.27 -2.17 -7.22
CA LYS A 98 19.54 -2.90 -7.02
C LYS A 98 20.49 -2.26 -6.01
N ASP A 99 20.39 -0.96 -5.77
CA ASP A 99 21.27 -0.19 -4.87
C ASP A 99 20.67 -0.11 -3.44
N GLY A 100 19.62 -0.90 -3.19
CA GLY A 100 18.90 -1.02 -1.92
C GLY A 100 18.66 -2.47 -1.52
N ARG A 101 17.52 -2.74 -0.88
CA ARG A 101 17.12 -4.09 -0.43
C ARG A 101 17.10 -5.10 -1.58
N TYR A 102 16.82 -4.64 -2.80
CA TYR A 102 16.76 -5.48 -4.00
C TYR A 102 18.12 -5.65 -4.67
N GLY A 103 19.23 -5.38 -3.99
CA GLY A 103 20.59 -5.70 -4.46
C GLY A 103 20.91 -7.21 -4.50
N GLY A 104 19.99 -8.07 -4.07
CA GLY A 104 20.08 -9.51 -4.17
C GLY A 104 18.73 -10.20 -3.87
N GLY A 105 18.75 -11.52 -3.71
CA GLY A 105 17.57 -12.28 -3.31
C GLY A 105 16.59 -12.60 -4.45
N SER A 106 15.31 -12.76 -4.10
CA SER A 106 14.24 -13.13 -5.04
C SER A 106 13.68 -11.97 -5.87
N HIS A 107 13.94 -10.74 -5.45
CA HIS A 107 13.49 -9.50 -6.08
C HIS A 107 14.60 -8.76 -6.85
N TYR A 108 15.80 -9.35 -6.95
CA TYR A 108 16.88 -8.75 -7.70
C TYR A 108 16.56 -8.72 -9.20
N THR A 109 16.69 -7.53 -9.79
CA THR A 109 16.46 -7.28 -11.23
C THR A 109 17.66 -6.60 -11.90
N GLY A 110 18.66 -6.16 -11.14
CA GLY A 110 19.75 -5.32 -11.69
C GLY A 110 19.31 -3.92 -12.14
N ILE A 111 18.05 -3.55 -11.90
CA ILE A 111 17.48 -2.23 -12.24
C ILE A 111 17.72 -1.26 -11.08
N LYS A 112 18.11 -0.02 -11.39
CA LYS A 112 18.30 1.03 -10.39
C LYS A 112 16.99 1.51 -9.79
N GLY A 113 17.07 2.11 -8.62
CA GLY A 113 15.94 2.79 -7.98
C GLY A 113 15.42 4.02 -8.73
N ILE A 114 14.43 4.66 -8.13
CA ILE A 114 13.82 5.91 -8.60
C ILE A 114 14.31 7.14 -7.80
N ASP A 115 15.23 6.98 -6.85
CA ASP A 115 15.75 8.07 -6.02
C ASP A 115 16.35 9.23 -6.82
N GLY A 116 17.00 8.94 -7.95
CA GLY A 116 17.48 9.95 -8.90
C GLY A 116 16.38 10.72 -9.65
N ALA A 117 15.10 10.37 -9.48
CA ALA A 117 13.97 11.07 -10.08
C ALA A 117 13.35 12.13 -9.17
N LYS A 118 13.82 12.26 -7.92
CA LYS A 118 13.33 13.28 -6.99
C LYS A 118 13.49 14.69 -7.59
N GLY A 119 12.41 15.46 -7.56
CA GLY A 119 12.36 16.82 -8.10
C GLY A 119 12.27 16.92 -9.62
N ARG A 120 12.22 15.81 -10.37
CA ARG A 120 11.97 15.84 -11.81
C ARG A 120 10.53 16.27 -12.10
N ASP A 121 10.32 16.86 -13.27
CA ASP A 121 8.98 17.24 -13.71
C ASP A 121 8.05 16.01 -13.82
N ALA A 122 6.82 16.16 -13.33
CA ALA A 122 5.86 15.06 -13.29
C ALA A 122 5.36 14.67 -14.68
N ALA A 123 5.24 15.62 -15.62
CA ALA A 123 4.85 15.30 -16.99
C ALA A 123 5.95 14.51 -17.71
N ASP A 124 7.22 14.81 -17.45
CA ASP A 124 8.35 14.02 -17.97
C ASP A 124 8.35 12.59 -17.43
N ILE A 125 8.11 12.41 -16.12
CA ILE A 125 7.98 11.07 -15.52
C ILE A 125 6.78 10.33 -16.13
N ALA A 126 5.66 11.02 -16.31
CA ALA A 126 4.47 10.45 -16.91
C ALA A 126 4.73 9.92 -18.33
N GLN A 127 5.42 10.69 -19.17
CA GLN A 127 5.84 10.24 -20.49
C GLN A 127 6.77 9.03 -20.44
N LEU A 128 7.67 8.96 -19.45
CA LEU A 128 8.54 7.79 -19.25
C LEU A 128 7.76 6.52 -18.90
N LEU A 129 6.68 6.63 -18.12
CA LEU A 129 5.81 5.51 -17.77
C LEU A 129 5.00 5.00 -18.99
N ARG A 130 4.65 5.89 -19.93
CA ARG A 130 4.05 5.52 -21.22
C ARG A 130 5.07 4.95 -22.22
N GLY A 131 6.33 5.35 -22.09
CA GLY A 131 7.40 4.98 -23.02
C GLY A 131 7.68 3.47 -23.06
N LYS A 132 8.31 3.02 -24.15
CA LYS A 132 8.56 1.59 -24.46
C LYS A 132 9.14 0.75 -23.32
N LEU A 133 9.94 1.35 -22.43
CA LEU A 133 10.56 0.63 -21.32
C LEU A 133 9.56 0.23 -20.23
N HIS A 134 8.53 1.03 -19.97
CA HIS A 134 7.49 0.72 -18.96
C HIS A 134 6.19 0.26 -19.64
N GLY A 135 5.79 0.90 -20.73
CA GLY A 135 4.70 0.42 -21.57
C GLY A 135 3.32 0.39 -20.91
N TYR A 136 3.06 1.20 -19.87
CA TYR A 136 1.73 1.28 -19.28
C TYR A 136 0.77 1.98 -20.24
N THR A 137 -0.25 1.27 -20.72
CA THR A 137 -1.24 1.81 -21.66
C THR A 137 -2.30 2.65 -20.96
N ALA A 138 -3.04 3.45 -21.74
CA ALA A 138 -4.15 4.23 -21.21
C ALA A 138 -5.27 3.34 -20.62
N GLU A 139 -5.40 2.08 -21.06
CA GLU A 139 -6.33 1.15 -20.41
C GLU A 139 -5.82 0.64 -19.06
N MET A 140 -4.50 0.48 -18.90
CA MET A 140 -3.91 0.02 -17.63
C MET A 140 -3.92 1.11 -16.56
N LEU A 141 -3.54 2.33 -16.95
CA LEU A 141 -3.45 3.51 -16.09
C LEU A 141 -4.03 4.69 -16.85
N LEU A 142 -5.07 5.31 -16.32
CA LEU A 142 -5.61 6.56 -16.86
C LEU A 142 -4.61 7.69 -16.65
N ASP A 143 -4.76 8.77 -17.41
CA ASP A 143 -3.78 9.87 -17.38
C ASP A 143 -3.68 10.53 -16.00
N ASP A 144 -4.80 10.73 -15.33
CA ASP A 144 -4.83 11.31 -13.99
C ASP A 144 -4.18 10.39 -12.95
N GLU A 145 -4.42 9.08 -13.00
CA GLU A 145 -3.78 8.08 -12.14
C GLU A 145 -2.27 8.01 -12.35
N LEU A 146 -1.85 8.08 -13.60
CA LEU A 146 -0.45 8.11 -13.97
C LEU A 146 0.23 9.39 -13.49
N GLN A 147 -0.47 10.53 -13.46
CA GLN A 147 0.00 11.74 -12.79
C GLN A 147 0.17 11.56 -11.27
N ARG A 148 -0.67 10.74 -10.60
CA ARG A 148 -0.50 10.42 -9.17
C ARG A 148 0.82 9.68 -8.95
N ILE A 149 1.12 8.66 -9.77
CA ILE A 149 2.40 7.94 -9.72
C ILE A 149 3.56 8.89 -10.01
N ALA A 150 3.45 9.73 -11.03
CA ALA A 150 4.51 10.67 -11.41
C ALA A 150 4.80 11.68 -10.30
N ALA A 151 3.76 12.21 -9.65
CA ALA A 151 3.90 13.08 -8.47
C ALA A 151 4.60 12.35 -7.32
N PHE A 152 4.23 11.10 -7.04
CA PHE A 152 4.89 10.27 -6.03
C PHE A 152 6.36 10.00 -6.35
N VAL A 153 6.69 9.63 -7.59
CA VAL A 153 8.07 9.43 -8.03
C VAL A 153 8.88 10.73 -7.94
N SER A 154 8.29 11.88 -8.24
CA SER A 154 8.96 13.17 -8.14
C SER A 154 9.16 13.63 -6.68
N ARG A 155 8.15 13.49 -5.82
CA ARG A 155 8.11 14.20 -4.52
C ARG A 155 7.62 13.36 -3.33
N GLY A 156 7.11 12.15 -3.54
CA GLY A 156 6.52 11.29 -2.51
C GLY A 156 7.46 10.24 -1.91
N GLN A 157 8.66 10.09 -2.47
CA GLN A 157 9.66 9.11 -2.02
C GLN A 157 10.28 9.49 -0.65
N ASP A 158 9.99 8.70 0.38
CA ASP A 158 10.61 8.83 1.70
C ASP A 158 12.07 8.31 1.72
N PRO A 159 12.98 8.87 2.54
CA PRO A 159 14.38 8.44 2.60
C PRO A 159 14.55 7.19 3.48
N THR A 160 13.86 6.09 3.12
CA THR A 160 13.75 4.85 3.91
C THR A 160 15.09 4.34 4.47
N HIS A 161 16.15 4.35 3.68
CA HIS A 161 17.50 3.91 4.08
C HIS A 161 18.09 4.65 5.30
N GLN A 162 17.63 5.86 5.60
CA GLN A 162 18.04 6.59 6.80
C GLN A 162 17.43 5.99 8.06
N PHE A 163 16.22 5.43 7.94
CA PHE A 163 15.43 4.91 9.05
C PHE A 163 15.47 3.39 9.18
N VAL A 164 15.70 2.66 8.08
CA VAL A 164 15.76 1.20 8.07
C VAL A 164 17.19 0.78 7.73
N ASP A 165 17.76 -0.09 8.57
CA ASP A 165 19.04 -0.71 8.27
C ASP A 165 18.86 -1.81 7.20
N PRO A 166 19.45 -1.68 6.00
CA PRO A 166 19.19 -2.59 4.89
C PRO A 166 19.77 -4.00 5.11
N LYS A 167 20.68 -4.18 6.08
CA LYS A 167 21.30 -5.49 6.37
C LYS A 167 20.56 -6.22 7.48
N THR A 168 20.16 -5.50 8.51
CA THR A 168 19.55 -6.07 9.73
C THR A 168 18.04 -5.91 9.79
N ALA A 169 17.45 -5.16 8.85
CA ALA A 169 16.04 -4.78 8.86
C ALA A 169 15.61 -3.98 10.11
N LYS A 170 16.57 -3.53 10.94
CA LYS A 170 16.26 -2.80 12.18
C LYS A 170 15.82 -1.37 11.86
N VAL A 171 14.73 -0.93 12.47
CA VAL A 171 14.18 0.42 12.31
C VAL A 171 14.76 1.35 13.38
N ARG A 172 15.12 2.57 12.98
CA ARG A 172 15.70 3.65 13.81
C ARG A 172 14.61 4.64 14.21
N GLY A 173 13.62 4.17 14.95
CA GLY A 173 12.53 4.98 15.49
C GLY A 173 12.39 4.82 17.01
N ASP A 174 11.64 5.73 17.62
CA ASP A 174 11.23 5.65 19.02
C ASP A 174 9.95 4.80 19.15
N ALA A 175 10.13 3.57 19.62
CA ALA A 175 9.03 2.64 19.85
C ALA A 175 8.04 3.11 20.94
N VAL A 176 8.44 4.00 21.87
CA VAL A 176 7.53 4.54 22.90
C VAL A 176 6.53 5.50 22.26
N SER A 177 7.01 6.45 21.47
CA SER A 177 6.15 7.33 20.66
C SER A 177 5.32 6.53 19.66
N GLY A 178 5.92 5.54 19.00
CA GLY A 178 5.24 4.64 18.06
C GLY A 178 4.10 3.85 18.68
N LYS A 179 4.27 3.39 19.92
CA LYS A 179 3.23 2.69 20.68
C LYS A 179 1.99 3.56 20.88
N ALA A 180 2.17 4.83 21.26
CA ALA A 180 1.05 5.73 21.48
C ALA A 180 0.21 5.92 20.21
N ILE A 181 0.88 6.08 19.06
CA ILE A 181 0.22 6.20 17.76
C ILE A 181 -0.45 4.88 17.38
N PHE A 182 0.28 3.75 17.43
CA PHE A 182 -0.28 2.46 17.04
C PHE A 182 -1.54 2.11 17.83
N GLN A 183 -1.52 2.29 19.16
CA GLN A 183 -2.65 1.96 20.03
C GLN A 183 -3.89 2.83 19.78
N THR A 184 -3.72 4.05 19.29
CA THR A 184 -4.83 5.01 19.08
C THR A 184 -5.31 5.07 17.64
N VAL A 185 -4.47 4.65 16.68
CA VAL A 185 -4.70 4.83 15.24
C VAL A 185 -4.79 3.48 14.51
N CYS A 186 -3.87 2.55 14.79
CA CYS A 186 -3.74 1.29 14.04
C CYS A 186 -4.48 0.11 14.70
N ALA A 187 -4.49 0.06 16.03
CA ALA A 187 -5.05 -1.03 16.81
C ALA A 187 -6.57 -1.19 16.65
N ALA A 188 -7.27 -0.15 16.18
CA ALA A 188 -8.69 -0.24 15.83
C ALA A 188 -8.97 -1.29 14.75
N CYS A 189 -8.02 -1.54 13.86
CA CYS A 189 -8.12 -2.56 12.81
C CYS A 189 -7.17 -3.73 13.04
N HIS A 190 -5.97 -3.48 13.57
CA HIS A 190 -4.94 -4.52 13.75
C HIS A 190 -4.95 -5.19 15.13
N GLY A 191 -5.74 -4.70 16.08
CA GLY A 191 -5.71 -5.12 17.48
C GLY A 191 -4.50 -4.57 18.23
N PHE A 192 -4.57 -4.54 19.57
CA PHE A 192 -3.48 -4.01 20.40
C PHE A 192 -2.19 -4.83 20.33
N ASP A 193 -2.30 -6.13 20.03
CA ASP A 193 -1.15 -7.02 19.82
C ASP A 193 -0.80 -7.21 18.33
N GLY A 194 -1.50 -6.54 17.41
CA GLY A 194 -1.22 -6.59 15.97
C GLY A 194 -1.66 -7.87 15.27
N ARG A 195 -2.41 -8.77 15.93
CA ARG A 195 -2.81 -10.08 15.37
C ARG A 195 -4.28 -10.18 14.96
N LEU A 196 -5.04 -9.08 15.01
CA LEU A 196 -6.46 -9.12 14.68
C LEU A 196 -6.71 -9.49 13.20
N LEU A 197 -5.81 -9.08 12.31
CA LEU A 197 -5.87 -9.40 10.88
C LEU A 197 -4.73 -10.35 10.52
N ASN A 198 -5.06 -11.52 9.99
CA ASN A 198 -4.11 -12.48 9.43
C ASN A 198 -3.98 -12.24 7.93
N PHE A 199 -2.81 -11.82 7.46
CA PHE A 199 -2.50 -11.59 6.05
C PHE A 199 -1.97 -12.83 5.33
N GLY A 200 -1.77 -13.93 6.07
CA GLY A 200 -1.34 -15.22 5.57
C GLY A 200 -2.47 -16.24 5.56
N THR A 201 -2.13 -17.52 5.71
CA THR A 201 -3.12 -18.58 5.89
C THR A 201 -3.30 -18.92 7.37
N VAL A 202 -4.25 -19.79 7.68
CA VAL A 202 -4.42 -20.30 9.06
C VAL A 202 -3.16 -21.09 9.50
N GLU A 203 -2.53 -21.80 8.57
CA GLU A 203 -1.35 -22.64 8.80
C GLU A 203 -0.05 -21.82 8.87
N GLU A 204 0.04 -20.76 8.06
CA GLU A 204 1.18 -19.84 8.00
C GLU A 204 0.70 -18.40 8.23
N PRO A 205 0.36 -18.04 9.48
CA PRO A 205 -0.19 -16.73 9.76
C PRO A 205 0.85 -15.63 9.61
N ILE A 206 0.42 -14.51 9.05
CA ILE A 206 1.22 -13.29 8.89
C ILE A 206 0.48 -12.16 9.59
N TYR A 207 1.15 -11.52 10.54
CA TYR A 207 0.61 -10.42 11.33
C TYR A 207 1.49 -9.17 11.18
N VAL A 208 1.06 -8.06 11.78
CA VAL A 208 1.81 -6.80 11.75
C VAL A 208 3.26 -7.00 12.21
N GLY A 209 3.48 -7.72 13.32
CA GLY A 209 4.83 -7.97 13.83
C GLY A 209 5.69 -8.85 12.92
N THR A 210 5.06 -9.78 12.18
CA THR A 210 5.70 -10.65 11.18
C THR A 210 6.30 -9.81 10.06
N ASP A 211 5.46 -9.01 9.39
CA ASP A 211 5.91 -8.22 8.24
C ASP A 211 6.76 -7.03 8.65
N ALA A 212 6.48 -6.36 9.77
CA ALA A 212 7.32 -5.25 10.24
C ALA A 212 8.76 -5.71 10.49
N SER A 213 8.95 -6.95 10.92
CA SER A 213 10.27 -7.53 11.13
C SER A 213 10.92 -8.02 9.82
N ALA A 214 10.15 -8.64 8.93
CA ALA A 214 10.67 -9.27 7.73
C ALA A 214 10.87 -8.28 6.56
N LEU A 215 9.99 -7.29 6.45
CA LEU A 215 9.81 -6.41 5.30
C LEU A 215 9.58 -4.94 5.75
N PRO A 216 10.46 -4.36 6.58
CA PRO A 216 10.26 -3.00 7.12
C PRO A 216 10.13 -1.92 6.05
N ASP A 217 10.81 -2.05 4.92
CA ASP A 217 10.74 -1.08 3.81
C ASP A 217 9.33 -1.06 3.18
N GLU A 218 8.72 -2.23 3.02
CA GLU A 218 7.34 -2.39 2.54
C GLU A 218 6.35 -1.86 3.58
N ILE A 219 6.54 -2.19 4.87
CA ILE A 219 5.63 -1.71 5.91
C ILE A 219 5.73 -0.20 6.07
N LEU A 220 6.92 0.42 5.98
CA LEU A 220 7.03 1.88 5.99
C LEU A 220 6.29 2.49 4.80
N HIS A 221 6.46 1.91 3.61
CA HIS A 221 5.73 2.33 2.42
C HIS A 221 4.21 2.29 2.64
N LYS A 222 3.69 1.19 3.19
CA LYS A 222 2.26 1.01 3.45
C LYS A 222 1.73 1.92 4.56
N ILE A 223 2.47 2.14 5.65
CA ILE A 223 2.09 3.14 6.67
C ILE A 223 1.99 4.53 6.02
N ARG A 224 2.88 4.86 5.08
CA ARG A 224 2.89 6.16 4.42
C ARG A 224 1.88 6.30 3.28
N ASN A 225 1.46 5.22 2.62
CA ASN A 225 0.68 5.29 1.38
C ASN A 225 -0.62 4.46 1.35
N SER A 226 -0.89 3.68 2.41
CA SER A 226 -1.89 2.59 2.48
C SER A 226 -1.44 1.30 1.78
N HIS A 227 -2.09 0.20 2.15
CA HIS A 227 -2.08 -1.06 1.41
C HIS A 227 -2.98 -0.94 0.15
N PRO A 228 -2.56 -1.42 -1.03
CA PRO A 228 -3.40 -1.46 -2.23
C PRO A 228 -4.63 -2.34 -2.06
N GLY A 229 -5.83 -1.89 -2.43
CA GLY A 229 -7.04 -2.70 -2.32
C GLY A 229 -7.62 -2.88 -0.91
N ALA A 230 -6.98 -2.33 0.13
CA ALA A 230 -7.51 -2.34 1.49
C ALA A 230 -7.85 -0.93 1.98
N ALA A 231 -8.85 -0.83 2.85
CA ALA A 231 -9.23 0.41 3.53
C ALA A 231 -8.27 0.77 4.69
N MET A 232 -6.97 0.59 4.46
CA MET A 232 -5.93 0.90 5.42
C MET A 232 -5.70 2.42 5.45
N ILE A 233 -5.78 3.02 6.63
CA ILE A 233 -5.39 4.42 6.81
C ILE A 233 -3.89 4.60 6.49
N ASN A 234 -3.50 5.82 6.14
CA ASN A 234 -2.10 6.16 5.91
C ASN A 234 -1.72 7.43 6.66
N MET A 235 -0.43 7.60 6.88
CA MET A 235 0.12 8.71 7.66
C MET A 235 0.74 9.80 6.78
N ARG A 236 0.44 9.90 5.48
CA ARG A 236 1.15 10.80 4.54
C ARG A 236 1.13 12.27 4.96
N ALA A 237 0.06 12.70 5.62
CA ALA A 237 -0.11 14.07 6.13
C ALA A 237 0.69 14.37 7.41
N PHE A 238 1.24 13.34 8.09
CA PHE A 238 2.06 13.47 9.29
C PHE A 238 3.55 13.45 8.95
N ALA A 239 4.38 13.79 9.94
CA ALA A 239 5.83 13.70 9.82
C ALA A 239 6.26 12.25 9.52
N ILE A 240 7.36 12.08 8.79
CA ILE A 240 7.86 10.74 8.46
C ILE A 240 8.33 10.00 9.72
N GLU A 241 8.85 10.74 10.69
CA GLU A 241 9.29 10.25 11.99
C GLU A 241 8.16 9.54 12.74
N ASP A 242 6.93 10.01 12.64
CA ASP A 242 5.77 9.37 13.27
C ASP A 242 5.53 7.97 12.68
N ALA A 243 5.62 7.83 11.35
CA ALA A 243 5.49 6.54 10.67
C ALA A 243 6.66 5.60 10.99
N VAL A 244 7.88 6.13 11.09
CA VAL A 244 9.08 5.38 11.49
C VAL A 244 8.97 4.90 12.94
N ASN A 245 8.45 5.73 13.84
CA ASN A 245 8.19 5.36 15.23
C ASN A 245 7.15 4.25 15.32
N VAL A 246 6.04 4.35 14.58
CA VAL A 246 5.02 3.29 14.48
C VAL A 246 5.64 1.98 13.99
N LEU A 247 6.45 2.03 12.93
CA LEU A 247 7.14 0.85 12.42
C LEU A 247 8.12 0.25 13.45
N ALA A 248 8.86 1.10 14.18
CA ALA A 248 9.76 0.64 15.25
C ALA A 248 8.99 -0.08 16.36
N TYR A 249 7.81 0.43 16.75
CA TYR A 249 6.93 -0.27 17.68
C TYR A 249 6.37 -1.57 17.09
N ALA A 250 5.96 -1.57 15.82
CA ALA A 250 5.44 -2.75 15.14
C ALA A 250 6.45 -3.92 15.13
N GLN A 251 7.76 -3.65 15.06
CA GLN A 251 8.81 -4.67 15.19
C GLN A 251 8.88 -5.35 16.58
N THR A 252 8.23 -4.76 17.59
CA THR A 252 8.15 -5.33 18.95
C THR A 252 6.92 -6.22 19.16
N LEU A 253 5.97 -6.22 18.21
CA LEU A 253 4.74 -6.99 18.32
C LEU A 253 4.99 -8.50 18.06
N PRO A 254 4.09 -9.38 18.54
CA PRO A 254 4.12 -10.80 18.22
C PRO A 254 4.21 -11.08 16.71
N LYS A 255 5.03 -12.08 16.36
CA LYS A 255 5.24 -12.54 14.97
C LYS A 255 4.41 -13.79 14.62
N LYS A 256 3.75 -14.38 15.62
CA LYS A 256 2.91 -15.58 15.56
C LYS A 256 1.85 -15.49 16.66
#